data_AF-A0ABD6MKK4-F1
#
_entry.id   AF-A0ABD6MKK4-F1
#
_cell.length_a   1.000
_cell.length_b   1.000
_cell.length_c   1.000
_cell.angle_alpha   90.00
_cell.angle_beta   90.00
_cell.angle_gamma   90.00
#
_symmetry.space_group_name_H-M   'P 1'
#
loop_
_entity.id
_entity.type
_entity.pdbx_description
1 polymer ?
#
loop_
_entity_poly.entity_id
_entity_poly.type
_entity_poly.pdbx_seq_one_letter_code
_entity_poly.pdbx_strand_id
1 'polypeptide(L)'
;MTKRTCDVPGCERPHKGHGLCDTHLYRQRKGLPLTAGPLRQERAGLTCAAEDCERSVVGKGLCSLHWQRQRNGLPMAAPLKVSNLGQACAIEDCDEPSRKRGWCTKHYERWRQHGNPHVVLSRKVNRPCAVEGCERPYGAVGMCHFHRRRVLTGTPIEQPLKTAKGGECAADGCSRHAQYRGLCRLHRQRQDYQDDPIPFKAKTARRRYQAARGMTKLDKAISTAYRAAIATDPCAYCGGRTAAMQIDHLFPLSKGGTDHWWNLAMACSHCNLTKHARCGTRFRLLLGLLC
;
A
#
# COMPACT_ATOMS: atom_id res chain seq x y z
N MET A 1 -26.25 18.43 1.56
CA MET A 1 -26.40 17.63 0.33
C MET A 1 -27.64 16.74 0.49
N THR A 2 -28.71 17.02 -0.25
CA THR A 2 -29.94 16.22 -0.23
C THR A 2 -29.64 14.84 -0.82
N LYS A 3 -29.88 13.76 -0.05
CA LYS A 3 -29.71 12.40 -0.56
C LYS A 3 -30.76 12.18 -1.64
N ARG A 4 -30.34 11.97 -2.89
CA ARG A 4 -31.26 11.60 -3.97
C ARG A 4 -31.91 10.25 -3.62
N THR A 5 -33.23 10.19 -3.70
CA THR A 5 -34.02 8.99 -3.48
C THR A 5 -34.15 8.19 -4.78
N CYS A 6 -34.68 6.98 -4.69
CA CYS A 6 -34.91 6.12 -5.84
C CYS A 6 -36.01 6.69 -6.75
N ASP A 7 -35.82 6.56 -8.07
CA ASP A 7 -36.77 7.04 -9.09
C ASP A 7 -38.01 6.14 -9.25
N VAL A 8 -38.10 5.02 -8.50
CA VAL A 8 -39.26 4.12 -8.57
C VAL A 8 -40.37 4.68 -7.68
N PRO A 9 -41.60 4.90 -8.22
CA PRO A 9 -42.72 5.44 -7.46
C PRO A 9 -42.97 4.66 -6.16
N GLY A 10 -43.08 5.39 -5.04
CA GLY A 10 -43.28 4.79 -3.71
C GLY A 10 -42.03 4.22 -3.04
N CYS A 11 -40.83 4.44 -3.58
CA CYS A 11 -39.57 3.98 -2.98
C CYS A 11 -38.74 5.13 -2.39
N GLU A 12 -38.72 5.24 -1.06
CA GLU A 12 -37.95 6.28 -0.35
C GLU A 12 -36.47 5.91 -0.13
N ARG A 13 -36.00 4.78 -0.67
CA ARG A 13 -34.63 4.30 -0.46
C ARG A 13 -33.62 5.20 -1.17
N PRO A 14 -32.40 5.36 -0.63
CA PRO A 14 -31.38 6.18 -1.26
C PRO A 14 -30.93 5.60 -2.60
N HIS A 15 -30.70 6.50 -3.55
CA HIS A 15 -30.12 6.24 -4.86
C HIS A 15 -28.70 5.69 -4.73
N LYS A 16 -28.41 4.61 -5.45
CA LYS A 16 -27.07 4.00 -5.52
C LYS A 16 -26.41 4.14 -6.89
N GLY A 17 -27.19 4.18 -7.96
CA GLY A 17 -26.72 4.30 -9.34
C GLY A 17 -27.87 4.18 -10.34
N HIS A 18 -27.72 4.77 -11.54
CA HIS A 18 -28.72 4.74 -12.63
C HIS A 18 -30.16 5.15 -12.26
N GLY A 19 -30.33 6.03 -11.27
CA GLY A 19 -31.67 6.45 -10.81
C GLY A 19 -32.26 5.56 -9.72
N LEU A 20 -31.62 4.42 -9.43
CA LEU A 20 -32.23 3.32 -8.70
C LEU A 20 -31.52 3.01 -7.37
N CYS A 21 -32.28 2.50 -6.40
CA CYS A 21 -31.72 1.92 -5.18
C CYS A 21 -31.10 0.55 -5.48
N ASP A 22 -30.30 0.03 -4.53
CA ASP A 22 -29.59 -1.25 -4.66
C ASP A 22 -30.53 -2.43 -5.04
N THR A 23 -31.75 -2.45 -4.50
CA THR A 23 -32.77 -3.47 -4.77
C THR A 23 -33.37 -3.36 -6.17
N HIS A 24 -33.63 -2.14 -6.66
CA HIS A 24 -34.17 -1.92 -8.00
C HIS A 24 -33.12 -2.13 -9.09
N LEU A 25 -31.85 -1.78 -8.84
CA LEU A 25 -30.72 -2.16 -9.70
C LEU A 25 -30.57 -3.68 -9.81
N TYR A 26 -30.79 -4.41 -8.72
CA TYR A 26 -30.77 -5.87 -8.75
C TYR A 26 -31.91 -6.43 -9.62
N ARG A 27 -33.13 -5.90 -9.47
CA ARG A 27 -34.28 -6.29 -10.31
C ARG A 27 -34.05 -6.02 -11.79
N GLN A 28 -33.56 -4.83 -12.12
CA GLN A 28 -33.22 -4.45 -13.49
C GLN A 28 -32.20 -5.42 -14.11
N ARG A 29 -31.14 -5.78 -13.38
CA ARG A 29 -30.13 -6.75 -13.84
C ARG A 29 -30.67 -8.17 -14.01
N LYS A 30 -31.75 -8.53 -13.32
CA LYS A 30 -32.40 -9.85 -13.39
C LYS A 30 -33.62 -9.87 -14.31
N GLY A 31 -33.92 -8.76 -15.01
CA GLY A 31 -35.10 -8.66 -15.86
C GLY A 31 -36.43 -8.74 -15.11
N LEU A 32 -36.44 -8.44 -13.80
CA LEU A 32 -37.64 -8.48 -12.96
C LEU A 32 -38.34 -7.12 -12.97
N PRO A 33 -39.70 -7.08 -12.90
CA PRO A 33 -40.44 -5.82 -12.82
C PRO A 33 -39.99 -4.97 -11.63
N LEU A 34 -39.69 -3.69 -11.88
CA LEU A 34 -39.20 -2.77 -10.84
C LEU A 34 -40.23 -2.53 -9.74
N THR A 35 -41.53 -2.61 -10.05
CA THR A 35 -42.65 -2.36 -9.14
C THR A 35 -43.18 -3.60 -8.42
N ALA A 36 -42.56 -4.78 -8.60
CA ALA A 36 -43.02 -6.02 -7.95
C ALA A 36 -42.97 -5.93 -6.41
N GLY A 37 -43.80 -6.72 -5.70
CA GLY A 37 -43.76 -6.84 -4.23
C GLY A 37 -42.38 -7.31 -3.70
N PRO A 38 -42.08 -7.18 -2.40
CA PRO A 38 -40.74 -7.36 -1.84
C PRO A 38 -40.09 -8.69 -2.24
N LEU A 39 -38.82 -8.65 -2.69
CA LEU A 39 -38.07 -9.86 -3.14
C LEU A 39 -37.84 -10.89 -2.03
N ARG A 40 -38.04 -10.49 -0.77
CA ARG A 40 -37.93 -11.34 0.40
C ARG A 40 -39.17 -11.09 1.25
N GLN A 41 -39.97 -12.12 1.47
CA GLN A 41 -41.01 -12.07 2.49
C GLN A 41 -40.38 -11.65 3.83
N GLU A 42 -41.06 -10.78 4.57
CA GLU A 42 -40.63 -10.38 5.90
C GLU A 42 -40.61 -11.62 6.80
N ARG A 43 -39.40 -12.02 7.23
CA ARG A 43 -39.20 -13.08 8.22
C ARG A 43 -39.07 -12.48 9.63
N ALA A 44 -39.83 -11.41 9.90
CA ALA A 44 -39.82 -10.77 11.20
C ALA A 44 -40.33 -11.77 12.25
N GLY A 45 -39.60 -11.93 13.35
CA GLY A 45 -40.00 -12.76 14.49
C GLY A 45 -39.59 -14.24 14.46
N LEU A 46 -38.92 -14.73 13.41
CA LEU A 46 -38.42 -16.11 13.40
C LEU A 46 -37.09 -16.23 14.16
N THR A 47 -37.10 -17.00 15.25
CA THR A 47 -35.91 -17.37 16.03
C THR A 47 -35.22 -18.61 15.46
N CYS A 48 -33.92 -18.72 15.71
CA CYS A 48 -33.10 -19.81 15.18
C CYS A 48 -33.51 -21.16 15.77
N ALA A 49 -33.65 -22.18 14.92
CA ALA A 49 -33.97 -23.56 15.32
C ALA A 49 -32.84 -24.31 16.06
N ALA A 50 -31.79 -23.62 16.47
CA ALA A 50 -30.71 -24.26 17.24
C ALA A 50 -31.04 -24.11 18.73
N GLU A 51 -30.77 -25.14 19.52
CA GLU A 51 -30.93 -25.13 20.97
C GLU A 51 -30.24 -23.90 21.57
N ASP A 52 -30.93 -23.22 22.49
CA ASP A 52 -30.46 -22.02 23.21
C ASP A 52 -29.98 -20.86 22.32
N CYS A 53 -30.64 -20.63 21.17
CA CYS A 53 -30.26 -19.56 20.24
C CYS A 53 -31.42 -18.61 19.87
N GLU A 54 -31.45 -17.44 20.52
CA GLU A 54 -32.47 -16.41 20.30
C GLU A 54 -32.24 -15.52 19.06
N ARG A 55 -31.18 -15.79 18.27
CA ARG A 55 -30.84 -14.96 17.11
C ARG A 55 -31.83 -15.12 15.96
N SER A 56 -32.08 -14.05 15.22
CA SER A 56 -33.00 -14.04 14.09
C SER A 56 -32.56 -14.91 12.91
N VAL A 57 -33.53 -15.55 12.25
CA VAL A 57 -33.31 -16.44 11.11
C VAL A 57 -32.91 -15.67 9.85
N VAL A 58 -31.84 -16.13 9.20
CA VAL A 58 -31.37 -15.58 7.92
C VAL A 58 -31.75 -16.51 6.75
N GLY A 59 -31.80 -17.82 6.97
CA GLY A 59 -32.16 -18.80 5.93
C GLY A 59 -32.36 -20.21 6.49
N LYS A 60 -33.30 -20.98 5.92
CA LYS A 60 -33.59 -22.39 6.29
C LYS A 60 -33.79 -22.61 7.81
N GLY A 61 -34.50 -21.70 8.50
CA GLY A 61 -34.76 -21.82 9.93
C GLY A 61 -33.56 -21.53 10.86
N LEU A 62 -32.41 -21.12 10.32
CA LEU A 62 -31.18 -20.87 11.10
C LEU A 62 -30.71 -19.42 11.03
N CYS A 63 -30.06 -18.95 12.10
CA CYS A 63 -29.31 -17.69 12.10
C CYS A 63 -28.08 -17.79 11.18
N SER A 64 -27.46 -16.65 10.83
CA SER A 64 -26.29 -16.62 9.93
C SER A 64 -25.15 -17.54 10.39
N LEU A 65 -24.88 -17.59 11.70
CA LEU A 65 -23.83 -18.43 12.26
C LEU A 65 -24.17 -19.92 12.19
N HIS A 66 -25.38 -20.32 12.58
CA HIS A 66 -25.79 -21.73 12.56
C HIS A 66 -25.94 -22.25 11.14
N TRP A 67 -26.45 -21.42 10.23
CA TRP A 67 -26.46 -21.76 8.80
C TRP A 67 -25.05 -21.98 8.25
N GLN A 68 -24.08 -21.17 8.66
CA GLN A 68 -22.68 -21.34 8.26
C GLN A 68 -22.05 -22.60 8.89
N ARG A 69 -22.36 -22.92 10.15
CA ARG A 69 -21.91 -24.15 10.81
C ARG A 69 -22.44 -25.40 10.10
N GLN A 70 -23.75 -25.42 9.80
CA GLN A 70 -24.40 -26.52 9.07
C GLN A 70 -23.76 -26.73 7.69
N ARG A 71 -23.51 -25.66 6.94
CA ARG A 71 -22.87 -25.76 5.62
C ARG A 71 -21.44 -26.27 5.66
N ASN A 72 -20.73 -26.05 6.77
CA ASN A 72 -19.33 -26.43 6.94
C ASN A 72 -19.17 -27.73 7.74
N GLY A 73 -20.26 -28.44 8.08
CA GLY A 73 -20.20 -29.68 8.86
C GLY A 73 -19.71 -29.49 10.30
N LEU A 74 -19.86 -28.28 10.88
CA LEU A 74 -19.42 -27.98 12.24
C LEU A 74 -20.53 -28.25 13.27
N PRO A 75 -20.19 -28.66 14.51
CA PRO A 75 -21.17 -28.93 15.55
C PRO A 75 -22.05 -27.71 15.85
N MET A 76 -23.37 -27.93 15.95
CA MET A 76 -24.36 -26.88 16.25
C MET A 76 -24.16 -26.30 17.65
N ALA A 77 -23.92 -27.16 18.65
CA ALA A 77 -23.72 -26.83 20.07
C ALA A 77 -22.35 -26.21 20.40
N ALA A 78 -21.49 -25.96 19.41
CA ALA A 78 -20.18 -25.36 19.67
C ALA A 78 -20.35 -23.96 20.30
N PRO A 79 -19.55 -23.58 21.31
CA PRO A 79 -19.63 -22.26 21.93
C PRO A 79 -19.52 -21.14 20.89
N LEU A 80 -20.26 -20.07 21.07
CA LEU A 80 -20.07 -18.87 20.25
C LEU A 80 -18.65 -18.35 20.52
N LYS A 81 -17.84 -18.17 19.47
CA LYS A 81 -16.62 -17.36 19.59
C LYS A 81 -17.09 -15.93 19.84
N VAL A 82 -17.13 -15.53 21.10
CA VAL A 82 -17.28 -14.12 21.48
C VAL A 82 -16.17 -13.34 20.80
N SER A 83 -16.54 -12.29 20.08
CA SER A 83 -15.55 -11.40 19.48
C SER A 83 -14.84 -10.64 20.57
N ASN A 84 -13.51 -10.76 20.66
CA ASN A 84 -12.67 -9.92 21.55
C ASN A 84 -12.60 -8.45 21.05
N LEU A 85 -13.60 -7.99 20.31
CA LEU A 85 -13.69 -6.64 19.75
C LEU A 85 -14.20 -5.73 20.88
N GLY A 86 -13.33 -4.84 21.37
CA GLY A 86 -13.63 -3.94 22.48
C GLY A 86 -13.21 -4.43 23.87
N GLN A 87 -12.66 -5.65 24.00
CA GLN A 87 -11.98 -6.09 25.22
C GLN A 87 -10.63 -5.38 25.38
N ALA A 88 -10.04 -5.38 26.58
CA ALA A 88 -8.67 -4.88 26.78
C ALA A 88 -7.66 -5.63 25.90
N CYS A 89 -6.56 -4.96 25.57
CA CYS A 89 -5.49 -5.58 24.80
C CYS A 89 -4.84 -6.71 25.62
N ALA A 90 -4.55 -7.84 24.97
CA ALA A 90 -3.89 -8.99 25.58
C ALA A 90 -2.40 -8.77 25.90
N ILE A 91 -1.93 -7.52 25.90
CA ILE A 91 -0.56 -7.16 26.27
C ILE A 91 -0.63 -6.58 27.67
N GLU A 92 0.15 -7.13 28.59
CA GLU A 92 0.28 -6.61 29.96
C GLU A 92 0.65 -5.11 29.90
N ASP A 93 0.02 -4.32 30.77
CA ASP A 93 0.13 -2.86 30.80
C ASP A 93 -0.39 -2.13 29.55
N CYS A 94 -1.45 -2.65 28.91
CA CYS A 94 -2.13 -1.98 27.79
C CYS A 94 -3.66 -2.02 27.89
N ASP A 95 -4.25 -0.92 28.34
CA ASP A 95 -5.71 -0.78 28.50
C ASP A 95 -6.45 -0.40 27.21
N GLU A 96 -5.75 -0.35 26.07
CA GLU A 96 -6.33 0.02 24.79
C GLU A 96 -7.25 -1.09 24.26
N PRO A 97 -8.39 -0.74 23.64
CA PRO A 97 -9.35 -1.74 23.17
C PRO A 97 -8.75 -2.59 22.04
N SER A 98 -8.83 -3.90 22.22
CA SER A 98 -8.54 -4.92 21.23
C SER A 98 -9.43 -4.74 20.01
N ARG A 99 -8.81 -4.68 18.83
CA ARG A 99 -9.50 -4.62 17.54
C ARG A 99 -9.48 -5.95 16.81
N LYS A 100 -8.37 -6.67 16.87
CA LYS A 100 -8.19 -7.91 16.12
C LYS A 100 -7.22 -8.82 16.83
N ARG A 101 -7.58 -10.10 16.93
CA ARG A 101 -6.72 -11.16 17.49
C ARG A 101 -6.31 -10.91 18.96
N GLY A 102 -7.14 -10.18 19.72
CA GLY A 102 -6.87 -9.84 21.12
C GLY A 102 -5.94 -8.63 21.31
N TRP A 103 -5.49 -7.96 20.24
CA TRP A 103 -4.58 -6.83 20.35
C TRP A 103 -5.22 -5.51 19.91
N CYS A 104 -4.78 -4.41 20.54
CA CYS A 104 -5.06 -3.06 20.07
C CYS A 104 -4.43 -2.84 18.68
N THR A 105 -4.87 -1.78 17.97
CA THR A 105 -4.38 -1.48 16.61
C THR A 105 -2.84 -1.39 16.56
N LYS A 106 -2.22 -0.76 17.56
CA LYS A 106 -0.77 -0.54 17.64
C LYS A 106 -0.01 -1.87 17.76
N HIS A 107 -0.43 -2.75 18.67
CA HIS A 107 0.21 -4.05 18.89
C HIS A 107 -0.01 -5.02 17.73
N TYR A 108 -1.22 -5.01 17.14
CA TYR A 108 -1.49 -5.78 15.93
C TYR A 108 -0.60 -5.33 14.75
N GLU A 109 -0.39 -4.03 14.58
CA GLU A 109 0.49 -3.50 13.53
C GLU A 109 1.96 -3.85 13.77
N ARG A 110 2.45 -3.74 15.01
CA ARG A 110 3.82 -4.17 15.37
C ARG A 110 4.05 -5.65 15.06
N TRP A 111 3.12 -6.52 15.46
CA TRP A 111 3.18 -7.95 15.14
C TRP A 111 3.14 -8.20 13.63
N ARG A 112 2.26 -7.52 12.89
CA ARG A 112 2.18 -7.68 11.42
C ARG A 112 3.47 -7.27 10.71
N GLN A 113 4.19 -6.26 11.22
CA GLN A 113 5.40 -5.73 10.59
C GLN A 113 6.68 -6.46 11.03
N HIS A 114 6.74 -6.90 12.28
CA HIS A 114 7.97 -7.38 12.93
C HIS A 114 7.86 -8.77 13.56
N GLY A 115 6.69 -9.41 13.53
CA GLY A 115 6.44 -10.71 14.15
C GLY A 115 6.29 -10.69 15.68
N ASN A 116 6.54 -9.55 16.34
CA ASN A 116 6.47 -9.40 17.80
C ASN A 116 5.64 -8.16 18.18
N PRO A 117 4.57 -8.30 19.00
CA PRO A 117 3.73 -7.18 19.42
C PRO A 117 4.41 -6.22 20.42
N HIS A 118 5.43 -6.68 21.15
CA HIS A 118 6.17 -5.89 22.15
C HIS A 118 7.26 -4.99 21.55
N VAL A 119 7.45 -4.97 20.23
CA VAL A 119 8.48 -4.13 19.60
C VAL A 119 8.17 -2.66 19.86
N VAL A 120 8.90 -2.06 20.79
CA VAL A 120 8.93 -0.62 21.00
C VAL A 120 9.99 -0.06 20.07
N LEU A 121 9.56 0.49 18.93
CA LEU A 121 10.46 1.28 18.09
C LEU A 121 10.88 2.50 18.90
N SER A 122 12.18 2.67 19.14
CA SER A 122 12.69 3.86 19.81
C SER A 122 12.16 5.11 19.11
N ARG A 123 11.70 6.10 19.91
CA ARG A 123 11.29 7.40 19.35
C ARG A 123 12.46 7.91 18.52
N LYS A 124 12.23 8.22 17.24
CA LYS A 124 13.23 8.89 16.41
C LYS A 124 13.59 10.20 17.09
N VAL A 125 14.77 10.27 17.67
CA VAL A 125 15.30 11.52 18.23
C VAL A 125 15.66 12.40 17.04
N ASN A 126 14.81 13.38 16.76
CA ASN A 126 15.04 14.38 15.72
C ASN A 126 16.07 15.39 16.24
N ARG A 127 17.34 15.19 15.89
CA ARG A 127 18.44 16.12 16.25
C ARG A 127 18.61 17.17 15.14
N PRO A 128 19.01 18.41 15.45
CA PRO A 128 19.24 19.44 14.42
C PRO A 128 20.44 19.08 13.55
N CYS A 129 20.37 19.36 12.24
CA CYS A 129 21.45 19.07 11.29
C CYS A 129 22.79 19.68 11.72
N ALA A 130 23.88 18.92 11.61
CA ALA A 130 25.22 19.39 11.92
C ALA A 130 25.82 20.36 10.89
N VAL A 131 25.05 20.80 9.89
CA VAL A 131 25.54 21.76 8.88
C VAL A 131 25.17 23.14 9.39
N GLU A 132 26.15 24.04 9.44
CA GLU A 132 25.96 25.41 9.94
C GLU A 132 24.79 26.10 9.22
N GLY A 133 23.95 26.78 10.00
CA GLY A 133 22.74 27.45 9.50
C GLY A 133 21.60 26.51 9.08
N CYS A 134 21.64 25.21 9.42
CA CYS A 134 20.58 24.27 9.09
C CYS A 134 19.88 23.69 10.33
N GLU A 135 18.63 24.10 10.56
CA GLU A 135 17.83 23.63 11.70
C GLU A 135 17.01 22.36 11.39
N ARG A 136 17.18 21.77 10.20
CA ARG A 136 16.37 20.61 9.79
C ARG A 136 16.71 19.38 10.64
N PRO A 137 15.71 18.60 11.07
CA PRO A 137 15.96 17.43 11.90
C PRO A 137 16.61 16.28 11.11
N TYR A 138 17.38 15.45 11.81
CA TYR A 138 17.93 14.17 11.35
C TYR A 138 17.66 13.06 12.37
N GLY A 139 17.63 11.81 11.88
CA GLY A 139 17.39 10.63 12.73
C GLY A 139 18.66 9.98 13.31
N ALA A 140 19.65 9.67 12.47
CA ALA A 140 20.85 8.94 12.91
C ALA A 140 22.18 9.48 12.33
N VAL A 141 22.19 10.04 11.11
CA VAL A 141 23.41 10.25 10.31
C VAL A 141 24.02 11.65 10.49
N GLY A 142 23.80 12.35 11.60
CA GLY A 142 24.34 13.71 11.86
C GLY A 142 23.82 14.83 10.95
N MET A 143 23.23 14.48 9.80
CA MET A 143 22.84 15.39 8.73
C MET A 143 21.39 15.17 8.33
N CYS A 144 20.70 16.26 8.00
CA CYS A 144 19.35 16.16 7.45
C CYS A 144 19.35 15.41 6.11
N HIS A 145 18.19 14.88 5.72
CA HIS A 145 18.02 14.13 4.47
C HIS A 145 18.56 14.87 3.23
N PHE A 146 18.46 16.20 3.21
CA PHE A 146 18.89 17.02 2.08
C PHE A 146 20.42 17.16 1.99
N HIS A 147 21.10 17.42 3.11
CA HIS A 147 22.56 17.49 3.14
C HIS A 147 23.21 16.13 2.94
N ARG A 148 22.66 15.08 3.54
CA ARG A 148 23.10 13.71 3.24
C ARG A 148 23.00 13.40 1.75
N ARG A 149 21.91 13.83 1.09
CA ARG A 149 21.74 13.63 -0.35
C ARG A 149 22.81 14.40 -1.15
N ARG A 150 23.22 15.59 -0.72
CA ARG A 150 24.26 16.39 -1.37
C ARG A 150 25.64 15.73 -1.31
N VAL A 151 26.02 15.20 -0.15
CA VAL A 151 27.25 14.38 0.01
C VAL A 151 27.25 13.25 -1.01
N LEU A 152 26.12 12.52 -1.11
CA LEU A 152 25.99 11.42 -2.04
C LEU A 152 26.03 11.86 -3.51
N THR A 153 25.48 13.04 -3.84
CA THR A 153 25.43 13.55 -5.23
C THR A 153 26.66 14.38 -5.63
N GLY A 154 27.59 14.67 -4.72
CA GLY A 154 28.72 15.56 -4.98
C GLY A 154 28.32 17.03 -5.14
N THR A 155 27.16 17.41 -4.62
CA THR A 155 26.70 18.81 -4.65
C THR A 155 27.26 19.54 -3.43
N PRO A 156 27.77 20.79 -3.56
CA PRO A 156 28.32 21.53 -2.42
C PRO A 156 27.32 21.66 -1.25
N ILE A 157 27.77 21.34 -0.04
CA ILE A 157 26.90 21.29 1.15
C ILE A 157 26.49 22.69 1.62
N GLU A 158 27.37 23.68 1.44
CA GLU A 158 27.21 25.07 1.91
C GLU A 158 26.10 25.86 1.17
N GLN A 159 25.65 25.40 0.02
CA GLN A 159 24.63 26.14 -0.74
C GLN A 159 23.28 26.18 0.00
N PRO A 160 22.52 27.29 -0.03
CA PRO A 160 21.20 27.33 0.60
C PRO A 160 20.26 26.25 0.05
N LEU A 161 19.50 25.57 0.92
CA LEU A 161 18.47 24.63 0.50
C LEU A 161 17.29 25.41 -0.11
N LYS A 162 17.01 25.18 -1.40
CA LYS A 162 15.85 25.80 -2.06
C LYS A 162 14.56 25.40 -1.35
N THR A 163 13.78 26.38 -0.90
CA THR A 163 12.39 26.18 -0.47
C THR A 163 11.53 25.88 -1.70
N ALA A 164 10.54 25.01 -1.54
CA ALA A 164 9.63 24.69 -2.63
C ALA A 164 8.74 25.91 -2.88
N LYS A 165 9.03 26.68 -3.94
CA LYS A 165 8.13 27.73 -4.43
C LYS A 165 7.03 27.06 -5.24
N GLY A 166 5.80 27.11 -4.76
CA GLY A 166 4.65 26.54 -5.46
C GLY A 166 3.34 26.80 -4.73
N GLY A 167 2.35 27.36 -5.42
CA GLY A 167 0.98 27.52 -4.90
C GLY A 167 0.22 26.19 -4.85
N GLU A 168 -1.09 26.24 -4.68
CA GLU A 168 -1.95 25.05 -4.72
C GLU A 168 -2.07 24.50 -6.14
N CYS A 169 -2.27 23.17 -6.26
CA CYS A 169 -2.50 22.53 -7.55
C CYS A 169 -3.89 22.87 -8.07
N ALA A 170 -3.97 23.43 -9.28
CA ALA A 170 -5.19 23.85 -9.95
C ALA A 170 -6.15 22.70 -10.34
N ALA A 171 -5.72 21.45 -10.20
CA ALA A 171 -6.59 20.29 -10.46
C ALA A 171 -7.62 20.11 -9.34
N ASP A 172 -8.87 19.93 -9.73
CA ASP A 172 -10.01 19.78 -8.81
C ASP A 172 -9.76 18.72 -7.73
N GLY A 173 -10.00 19.11 -6.48
CA GLY A 173 -9.85 18.23 -5.31
C GLY A 173 -8.40 17.85 -4.98
N CYS A 174 -7.39 18.53 -5.55
CA CYS A 174 -6.00 18.23 -5.28
C CYS A 174 -5.37 19.14 -4.21
N SER A 175 -5.05 18.58 -3.04
CA SER A 175 -4.34 19.27 -1.97
C SER A 175 -2.81 19.27 -2.10
N ARG A 176 -2.26 18.93 -3.27
CA ARG A 176 -0.80 18.91 -3.49
C ARG A 176 -0.32 20.29 -3.93
N HIS A 177 0.93 20.62 -3.60
CA HIS A 177 1.57 21.83 -4.12
C HIS A 177 1.81 21.73 -5.64
N ALA A 178 1.48 22.81 -6.35
CA ALA A 178 1.89 23.04 -7.71
C ALA A 178 3.41 23.20 -7.77
N GLN A 179 4.04 22.66 -8.81
CA GLN A 179 5.49 22.81 -9.00
C GLN A 179 5.81 23.73 -10.18
N TYR A 180 5.01 23.68 -11.24
CA TYR A 180 5.20 24.44 -12.47
C TYR A 180 3.88 24.46 -13.25
N ARG A 181 3.53 25.61 -13.87
CA ARG A 181 2.26 25.80 -14.60
C ARG A 181 1.00 25.44 -13.79
N GLY A 182 0.99 25.77 -12.50
CA GLY A 182 -0.19 25.59 -11.64
C GLY A 182 -0.56 24.15 -11.30
N LEU A 183 0.19 23.13 -11.75
CA LEU A 183 -0.12 21.73 -11.46
C LEU A 183 0.93 21.05 -10.59
N CYS A 184 0.48 20.09 -9.77
CA CYS A 184 1.38 19.20 -9.05
C CYS A 184 2.09 18.24 -10.02
N ARG A 185 3.23 17.68 -9.60
CA ARG A 185 4.04 16.75 -10.42
C ARG A 185 3.21 15.63 -11.07
N LEU A 186 2.27 15.05 -10.32
CA LEU A 186 1.46 13.92 -10.79
C LEU A 186 0.42 14.34 -11.83
N HIS A 187 -0.27 15.46 -11.60
CA HIS A 187 -1.26 15.96 -12.56
C HIS A 187 -0.60 16.48 -13.83
N ARG A 188 0.53 17.16 -13.71
CA ARG A 188 1.34 17.53 -14.86
C ARG A 188 1.76 16.31 -15.68
N GLN A 189 2.32 15.28 -15.03
CA GLN A 189 2.73 14.08 -15.75
C GLN A 189 1.57 13.37 -16.46
N ARG A 190 0.37 13.37 -15.85
CA ARG A 190 -0.83 12.82 -16.48
C ARG A 190 -1.24 13.64 -17.70
N GLN A 191 -1.28 14.95 -17.57
CA GLN A 191 -1.60 15.85 -18.67
C GLN A 191 -0.58 15.73 -19.80
N ASP A 192 0.73 15.80 -19.49
CA ASP A 192 1.81 15.62 -20.47
C ASP A 192 1.66 14.29 -21.25
N TYR A 193 1.20 13.21 -20.59
CA TYR A 193 0.96 11.92 -21.24
C TYR A 193 -0.31 11.89 -22.11
N GLN A 194 -1.36 12.62 -21.70
CA GLN A 194 -2.59 12.78 -22.49
C GLN A 194 -2.32 13.62 -23.74
N ASP A 195 -1.54 14.69 -23.60
CA ASP A 195 -1.19 15.63 -24.65
C ASP A 195 -0.24 14.97 -25.67
N ASP A 196 0.84 14.33 -25.20
CA ASP A 196 1.77 13.60 -26.04
C ASP A 196 2.34 12.35 -25.35
N PRO A 197 1.80 11.16 -25.65
CA PRO A 197 2.31 9.92 -25.07
C PRO A 197 3.61 9.43 -25.72
N ILE A 198 4.03 9.96 -26.87
CA ILE A 198 5.16 9.43 -27.66
C ILE A 198 6.47 9.49 -26.87
N PRO A 199 6.89 10.60 -26.22
CA PRO A 199 8.11 10.65 -25.42
C PRO A 199 8.15 9.64 -24.28
N PHE A 200 7.01 9.39 -23.63
CA PHE A 200 6.87 8.42 -22.53
C PHE A 200 6.99 6.99 -23.03
N LYS A 201 6.31 6.67 -24.14
CA LYS A 201 6.40 5.37 -24.82
C LYS A 201 7.84 5.13 -25.31
N ALA A 202 8.46 6.11 -25.97
CA ALA A 202 9.84 6.05 -26.45
C ALA A 202 10.83 5.84 -25.30
N LYS A 203 10.67 6.56 -24.17
CA LYS A 203 11.49 6.34 -22.97
C LYS A 203 11.35 4.92 -22.42
N THR A 204 10.12 4.40 -22.37
CA THR A 204 9.84 3.03 -21.90
C THR A 204 10.44 1.99 -22.85
N ALA A 205 10.27 2.19 -24.16
CA ALA A 205 10.85 1.33 -25.19
C ALA A 205 12.38 1.30 -25.12
N ARG A 206 13.04 2.47 -25.03
CA ARG A 206 14.50 2.56 -24.84
C ARG A 206 14.97 1.79 -23.60
N ARG A 207 14.25 1.91 -22.48
CA ARG A 207 14.59 1.18 -21.25
C ARG A 207 14.46 -0.33 -21.43
N ARG A 208 13.40 -0.81 -22.10
CA ARG A 208 13.20 -2.25 -22.41
C ARG A 208 14.28 -2.79 -23.34
N TYR A 209 14.60 -2.03 -24.39
CA TYR A 209 15.67 -2.37 -25.31
C TYR A 209 17.01 -2.47 -24.58
N GLN A 210 17.37 -1.47 -23.77
CA GLN A 210 18.61 -1.46 -23.00
C GLN A 210 18.70 -2.63 -22.02
N ALA A 211 17.60 -2.94 -21.32
CA ALA A 211 17.51 -4.10 -20.44
C ALA A 211 17.78 -5.42 -21.19
N ALA A 212 17.19 -5.58 -22.38
CA ALA A 212 17.31 -6.80 -23.18
C ALA A 212 18.53 -6.85 -24.11
N ARG A 213 19.41 -5.82 -24.07
CA ARG A 213 20.49 -5.67 -25.03
C ARG A 213 21.51 -6.82 -24.88
N GLY A 214 21.74 -7.56 -25.96
CA GLY A 214 22.65 -8.70 -25.98
C GLY A 214 22.13 -9.95 -25.26
N MET A 215 20.89 -9.99 -24.78
CA MET A 215 20.34 -11.16 -24.10
C MET A 215 19.82 -12.20 -25.08
N THR A 216 20.37 -13.41 -25.03
CA THR A 216 19.83 -14.58 -25.73
C THR A 216 18.51 -15.06 -25.09
N LYS A 217 17.85 -16.04 -25.72
CA LYS A 217 16.69 -16.71 -25.11
C LYS A 217 17.07 -17.41 -23.80
N LEU A 218 18.26 -18.03 -23.75
CA LEU A 218 18.78 -18.68 -22.56
C LEU A 218 19.04 -17.67 -21.45
N ASP A 219 19.68 -16.53 -21.75
CA ASP A 219 19.94 -15.48 -20.75
C ASP A 219 18.63 -14.98 -20.10
N LYS A 220 17.58 -14.81 -20.91
CA LYS A 220 16.26 -14.40 -20.40
C LYS A 220 15.66 -15.46 -19.48
N ALA A 221 15.79 -16.74 -19.82
CA ALA A 221 15.32 -17.84 -18.99
C ALA A 221 16.10 -17.90 -17.66
N ILE A 222 17.43 -17.84 -17.71
CA ILE A 222 18.30 -17.82 -16.52
C ILE A 222 17.98 -16.61 -15.66
N SER A 223 17.88 -15.41 -16.23
CA SER A 223 17.51 -14.20 -15.47
C SER A 223 16.12 -14.32 -14.83
N THR A 224 15.17 -15.02 -15.45
CA THR A 224 13.84 -15.23 -14.88
C THR A 224 13.91 -16.18 -13.68
N ALA A 225 14.61 -17.31 -13.82
CA ALA A 225 14.85 -18.25 -12.73
C ALA A 225 15.64 -17.59 -11.57
N TYR A 226 16.65 -16.80 -11.89
CA TYR A 226 17.48 -16.11 -10.90
C TYR A 226 16.70 -15.10 -10.07
N ARG A 227 15.77 -14.34 -10.69
CA ARG A 227 14.88 -13.43 -9.95
C ARG A 227 14.04 -14.16 -8.89
N ALA A 228 13.58 -15.38 -9.20
CA ALA A 228 12.86 -16.20 -8.24
C ALA A 228 13.80 -16.71 -7.13
N ALA A 229 15.02 -17.13 -7.49
CA ALA A 229 16.02 -17.62 -6.55
C ALA A 229 16.42 -16.57 -5.50
N ILE A 230 16.64 -15.32 -5.92
CA ILE A 230 17.08 -14.26 -5.00
C ILE A 230 15.92 -13.62 -4.21
N ALA A 231 14.65 -13.98 -4.43
CA ALA A 231 13.51 -13.25 -3.88
C ALA A 231 13.49 -13.17 -2.34
N THR A 232 14.13 -14.12 -1.66
CA THR A 232 14.25 -14.14 -0.20
C THR A 232 15.54 -13.52 0.34
N ASP A 233 16.49 -13.18 -0.53
CA ASP A 233 17.80 -12.68 -0.13
C ASP A 233 17.69 -11.38 0.68
N PRO A 234 18.63 -11.17 1.62
CA PRO A 234 18.77 -9.88 2.28
C PRO A 234 19.14 -8.78 1.28
N CYS A 235 18.98 -7.52 1.69
CA CYS A 235 19.44 -6.39 0.89
C CYS A 235 20.94 -6.51 0.63
N ALA A 236 21.32 -6.54 -0.64
CA ALA A 236 22.70 -6.63 -1.10
C ALA A 236 23.60 -5.46 -0.67
N TYR A 237 23.03 -4.40 -0.08
CA TYR A 237 23.76 -3.22 0.37
C TYR A 237 23.90 -3.13 1.89
N CYS A 238 22.79 -3.24 2.62
CA CYS A 238 22.79 -3.07 4.07
C CYS A 238 22.62 -4.39 4.85
N GLY A 239 22.45 -5.53 4.17
CA GLY A 239 22.19 -6.83 4.80
C GLY A 239 20.80 -6.98 5.43
N GLY A 240 20.05 -5.89 5.63
CA GLY A 240 18.71 -5.92 6.22
C GLY A 240 17.63 -6.45 5.27
N ARG A 241 16.48 -6.85 5.84
CA ARG A 241 15.30 -7.28 5.09
C ARG A 241 14.08 -6.45 5.52
N THR A 242 13.36 -5.90 4.56
CA THR A 242 12.16 -5.08 4.83
C THR A 242 10.97 -5.60 4.04
N ALA A 243 9.76 -5.10 4.30
CA ALA A 243 8.59 -5.46 3.50
C ALA A 243 8.65 -4.90 2.05
N ALA A 244 9.49 -3.90 1.80
CA ALA A 244 9.60 -3.20 0.51
C ALA A 244 10.92 -3.56 -0.19
N MET A 245 11.07 -4.84 -0.54
CA MET A 245 12.21 -5.34 -1.31
C MET A 245 12.00 -5.16 -2.81
N GLN A 246 13.07 -4.88 -3.54
CA GLN A 246 13.07 -4.64 -4.98
C GLN A 246 14.28 -5.33 -5.62
N ILE A 247 14.14 -5.73 -6.88
CA ILE A 247 15.29 -6.13 -7.69
C ILE A 247 15.95 -4.85 -8.22
N ASP A 248 17.24 -4.71 -7.93
CA ASP A 248 18.08 -3.62 -8.42
C ASP A 248 19.08 -4.13 -9.45
N HIS A 249 19.49 -3.21 -10.33
CA HIS A 249 20.55 -3.41 -11.29
C HIS A 249 21.87 -2.90 -10.71
N LEU A 250 22.84 -3.80 -10.46
CA LEU A 250 24.16 -3.43 -9.94
C LEU A 250 24.81 -2.36 -10.82
N PHE A 251 24.83 -2.57 -12.13
CA PHE A 251 25.11 -1.55 -13.14
C PHE A 251 23.79 -0.97 -13.66
N PRO A 252 23.51 0.34 -13.44
CA PRO A 252 22.25 0.95 -13.86
C PRO A 252 22.01 0.88 -15.37
N LEU A 253 20.76 0.66 -15.78
CA LEU A 253 20.36 0.66 -17.20
C LEU A 253 20.76 1.96 -17.91
N SER A 254 20.67 3.11 -17.22
CA SER A 254 21.05 4.41 -17.78
C SER A 254 22.55 4.57 -18.06
N LYS A 255 23.37 3.62 -17.62
CA LYS A 255 24.83 3.56 -17.84
C LYS A 255 25.26 2.31 -18.61
N GLY A 256 24.33 1.71 -19.35
CA GLY A 256 24.63 0.54 -20.19
C GLY A 256 24.37 -0.81 -19.52
N GLY A 257 23.87 -0.84 -18.27
CA GLY A 257 23.45 -2.08 -17.62
C GLY A 257 22.33 -2.81 -18.37
N THR A 258 22.14 -4.08 -18.05
CA THR A 258 21.18 -4.99 -18.69
C THR A 258 20.44 -5.84 -17.65
N ASP A 259 19.48 -6.66 -18.09
CA ASP A 259 18.68 -7.56 -17.26
C ASP A 259 19.28 -8.97 -17.11
N HIS A 260 20.55 -9.15 -17.48
CA HIS A 260 21.26 -10.42 -17.23
C HIS A 260 21.32 -10.72 -15.72
N TRP A 261 21.23 -11.99 -15.37
CA TRP A 261 21.15 -12.46 -13.99
C TRP A 261 22.29 -11.93 -13.11
N TRP A 262 23.52 -11.87 -13.65
CA TRP A 262 24.71 -11.36 -12.96
C TRP A 262 24.65 -9.86 -12.64
N ASN A 263 23.72 -9.10 -13.23
CA ASN A 263 23.51 -7.68 -12.96
C ASN A 263 22.37 -7.43 -11.96
N LEU A 264 21.68 -8.47 -11.47
CA LEU A 264 20.51 -8.33 -10.61
C LEU A 264 20.88 -8.64 -9.16
N ALA A 265 20.34 -7.85 -8.23
CA ALA A 265 20.48 -8.10 -6.80
C ALA A 265 19.24 -7.64 -6.04
N MET A 266 18.92 -8.28 -4.92
CA MET A 266 17.88 -7.77 -4.03
C MET A 266 18.36 -6.55 -3.27
N ALA A 267 17.53 -5.52 -3.20
CA ALA A 267 17.78 -4.31 -2.44
C ALA A 267 16.50 -3.82 -1.75
N CYS A 268 16.62 -3.33 -0.52
CA CYS A 268 15.50 -2.63 0.10
C CYS A 268 15.25 -1.31 -0.63
N SER A 269 13.99 -0.85 -0.63
CA SER A 269 13.59 0.39 -1.31
C SER A 269 14.44 1.61 -0.91
N HIS A 270 14.84 1.70 0.36
CA HIS A 270 15.72 2.76 0.86
C HIS A 270 17.09 2.76 0.18
N CYS A 271 17.79 1.62 0.17
CA CYS A 271 19.10 1.49 -0.46
C CYS A 271 19.02 1.67 -1.97
N ASN A 272 18.03 1.05 -2.63
CA ASN A 272 17.85 1.16 -4.08
C ASN A 272 17.65 2.62 -4.54
N LEU A 273 16.73 3.34 -3.87
CA LEU A 273 16.49 4.76 -4.16
C LEU A 273 17.71 5.65 -3.85
N THR A 274 18.46 5.33 -2.78
CA THR A 274 19.67 6.06 -2.42
C THR A 274 20.79 5.83 -3.43
N LYS A 275 20.99 4.59 -3.88
CA LYS A 275 21.97 4.22 -4.93
C LYS A 275 21.70 4.96 -6.23
N HIS A 276 20.44 5.01 -6.65
CA HIS A 276 20.02 5.66 -7.90
C HIS A 276 20.85 5.14 -9.10
N ALA A 277 21.33 6.04 -9.96
CA ALA A 277 22.16 5.75 -11.12
C ALA A 277 23.66 5.55 -10.80
N ARG A 278 24.03 5.19 -9.58
CA ARG A 278 25.40 4.78 -9.22
C ARG A 278 25.58 3.28 -9.46
N CYS A 279 26.81 2.88 -9.79
CA CYS A 279 27.19 1.46 -9.77
C CYS A 279 27.08 0.91 -8.34
N GLY A 280 26.57 -0.31 -8.18
CA GLY A 280 26.36 -0.99 -6.91
C GLY A 280 27.64 -1.14 -6.10
N THR A 281 28.76 -1.47 -6.75
CA THR A 281 30.08 -1.55 -6.10
C THR A 281 30.50 -0.20 -5.53
N ARG A 282 30.39 0.87 -6.32
CA ARG A 282 30.68 2.24 -5.85
C ARG A 282 29.76 2.63 -4.70
N PHE A 283 28.48 2.24 -4.75
CA PHE A 283 27.54 2.54 -3.69
C PHE A 283 27.88 1.79 -2.38
N ARG A 284 28.31 0.52 -2.46
CA ARG A 284 28.78 -0.23 -1.29
C ARG A 284 29.99 0.42 -0.63
N LEU A 285 30.98 0.87 -1.42
CA LEU A 285 32.14 1.60 -0.88
C LEU A 285 31.72 2.87 -0.14
N LEU A 286 30.78 3.64 -0.70
CA LEU A 286 30.25 4.84 -0.03
C LEU A 286 29.45 4.52 1.24
N LEU A 287 28.86 3.33 1.37
CA LEU A 287 28.20 2.90 2.61
C LEU A 287 29.22 2.46 3.66
N GLY A 288 30.29 1.77 3.27
CA GLY A 288 31.37 1.36 4.17
C GLY A 288 32.15 2.53 4.76
N LEU A 289 32.21 3.67 4.06
CA LEU A 289 32.76 4.93 4.57
C LEU A 289 31.84 5.66 5.57
N LEU A 290 30.67 5.09 5.89
CA LEU A 290 29.68 5.64 6.82
C LEU A 290 29.43 4.73 8.04
N CYS A 291 30.19 3.65 8.17
CA CYS A 291 30.16 2.71 9.30
C CYS A 291 31.42 2.89 10.15
#